data_AF-A0A7K4FT99-F1
#
_entry.id   AF-A0A7K4FT99-F1
#
_cell.length_a   1.000
_cell.length_b   1.000
_cell.length_c   1.000
_cell.angle_alpha   90.00
_cell.angle_beta   90.00
_cell.angle_gamma   90.00
#
_symmetry.space_group_name_H-M   'P 1'
#
loop_
_entity.id
_entity.type
_entity.pdbx_description
1 polymer ?
#
loop_
_entity_poly.entity_id
_entity_poly.type
_entity_poly.pdbx_seq_one_letter_code
_entity_poly.pdbx_strand_id
1 'polypeptide(L)'
;SAKKVYPISRFGIAGAGLFGDLQALIRIMNAEIKYYELYNQRPISTKAAAKLLSVILYQYKYMPFISEILFGGIDDGNPQLYVLDP
;
A
#
# COMPACT_ATOMS: atom_id res chain seq x y z
N SER A 1 15.95 -17.64 -1.91
CA SER A 1 15.42 -16.67 -0.93
C SER A 1 14.01 -16.25 -1.36
N ALA A 2 13.08 -16.05 -0.43
CA ALA A 2 11.73 -15.57 -0.78
C ALA A 2 11.73 -14.04 -0.94
N LYS A 3 11.06 -13.53 -1.98
CA LYS A 3 10.89 -12.08 -2.18
C LYS A 3 9.96 -11.54 -1.09
N LYS A 4 10.35 -10.47 -0.40
CA LYS A 4 9.55 -9.83 0.67
C LYS A 4 9.11 -8.40 0.35
N VAL A 5 9.59 -7.85 -0.77
CA VAL A 5 9.23 -6.51 -1.26
C VAL A 5 8.54 -6.67 -2.61
N TYR A 6 7.37 -6.05 -2.74
CA TYR A 6 6.50 -6.13 -3.91
C TYR A 6 6.22 -4.74 -4.46
N PRO A 7 6.16 -4.58 -5.79
CA PRO A 7 5.76 -3.31 -6.38
C PRO A 7 4.23 -3.12 -6.29
N ILE A 8 3.81 -1.87 -6.06
CA ILE A 8 2.42 -1.40 -6.21
C ILE A 8 2.49 -0.10 -7.01
N SER A 9 2.06 -0.10 -8.27
CA SER A 9 2.26 1.04 -9.17
C SER A 9 3.73 1.52 -9.14
N ARG A 10 4.00 2.77 -8.77
CA ARG A 10 5.35 3.35 -8.56
C ARG A 10 5.89 3.23 -7.13
N PHE A 11 5.20 2.50 -6.25
CA PHE A 11 5.51 2.33 -4.83
C PHE A 11 6.05 0.92 -4.54
N GLY A 12 6.69 0.76 -3.39
CA GLY A 12 7.08 -0.51 -2.82
C GLY A 12 6.26 -0.83 -1.57
N ILE A 13 5.88 -2.09 -1.41
CA ILE A 13 5.29 -2.62 -0.18
C ILE A 13 6.11 -3.81 0.31
N ALA A 14 6.29 -3.91 1.61
CA ALA A 14 6.80 -5.11 2.26
C ALA A 14 5.93 -5.39 3.48
N GLY A 15 5.72 -6.66 3.81
CA GLY A 15 4.92 -6.99 4.99
C GLY A 15 5.37 -8.29 5.64
N ALA A 16 5.24 -8.34 6.96
CA ALA A 16 5.33 -9.56 7.75
C ALA A 16 3.92 -9.96 8.15
N GLY A 17 3.48 -11.17 7.76
CA GLY A 17 2.09 -11.58 7.93
C GLY A 17 1.72 -12.74 7.02
N LEU A 18 0.42 -12.98 6.85
CA LEU A 18 -0.08 -13.98 5.90
C LEU A 18 0.16 -13.51 4.46
N PHE A 19 0.84 -14.32 3.66
CA PHE A 19 1.20 -13.93 2.30
C PHE A 19 -0.04 -13.71 1.39
N GLY A 20 -1.10 -14.49 1.60
CA GLY A 20 -2.36 -14.33 0.86
C GLY A 20 -2.99 -12.95 1.07
N ASP A 21 -2.96 -12.45 2.31
CA ASP A 21 -3.46 -11.13 2.68
C ASP A 21 -2.66 -10.03 2.00
N LEU A 22 -1.32 -10.13 2.01
CA LEU A 22 -0.45 -9.16 1.33
C LEU A 22 -0.74 -9.12 -0.17
N GLN A 23 -0.96 -10.28 -0.81
CA GLN A 23 -1.34 -10.32 -2.22
C GLN A 23 -2.72 -9.69 -2.48
N ALA A 24 -3.70 -9.90 -1.59
CA ALA A 24 -5.01 -9.27 -1.69
C ALA A 24 -4.92 -7.74 -1.55
N LEU A 25 -4.17 -7.26 -0.56
CA LEU A 25 -3.89 -5.84 -0.34
C LEU A 25 -3.20 -5.20 -1.55
N ILE A 26 -2.20 -5.87 -2.14
CA ILE A 26 -1.53 -5.39 -3.37
C ILE A 26 -2.53 -5.21 -4.51
N ARG A 27 -3.47 -6.15 -4.70
CA ARG A 27 -4.49 -6.05 -5.76
C ARG A 27 -5.45 -4.89 -5.51
N ILE A 28 -5.96 -4.75 -4.29
CA ILE A 28 -6.86 -3.66 -3.89
C ILE A 28 -6.16 -2.31 -4.09
N MET A 29 -4.95 -2.17 -3.56
CA MET A 29 -4.17 -0.93 -3.65
C MET A 29 -3.91 -0.52 -5.11
N ASN A 30 -3.53 -1.45 -5.99
CA ASN A 30 -3.32 -1.14 -7.40
C ASN A 30 -4.61 -0.63 -8.09
N ALA A 31 -5.76 -1.22 -7.77
CA ALA A 31 -7.04 -0.79 -8.31
C ALA A 31 -7.42 0.62 -7.81
N GLU A 32 -7.32 0.85 -6.50
CA GLU A 32 -7.65 2.13 -5.87
C GLU A 32 -6.71 3.26 -6.30
N ILE A 33 -5.40 3.01 -6.42
CA ILE A 33 -4.44 3.97 -6.95
C ILE A 33 -4.82 4.35 -8.39
N LYS A 34 -5.09 3.36 -9.25
CA LYS A 34 -5.46 3.63 -10.63
C LYS A 34 -6.78 4.40 -10.72
N TYR A 35 -7.76 4.06 -9.90
CA TYR A 35 -9.02 4.79 -9.81
C TYR A 35 -8.81 6.25 -9.39
N TYR A 36 -8.03 6.48 -8.33
CA TYR A 36 -7.68 7.82 -7.87
C TYR A 36 -7.04 8.65 -8.98
N GLU A 37 -6.06 8.10 -9.69
CA GLU A 37 -5.33 8.82 -10.73
C GLU A 37 -6.20 9.16 -11.94
N LEU A 38 -7.09 8.24 -12.34
CA LEU A 38 -8.06 8.48 -13.41
C LEU A 38 -9.09 9.55 -13.02
N TYR A 39 -9.66 9.44 -11.81
CA TYR A 39 -10.70 10.36 -11.34
C TYR A 39 -10.17 11.78 -11.12
N ASN A 40 -8.97 11.91 -10.55
CA ASN A 40 -8.37 13.22 -10.23
C ASN A 40 -7.48 13.78 -11.34
N GLN A 41 -7.26 13.03 -12.43
CA GLN A 41 -6.37 13.37 -13.54
C GLN A 41 -4.96 13.78 -13.09
N ARG A 42 -4.48 13.20 -11.99
CA ARG A 42 -3.16 13.49 -11.43
C ARG A 42 -2.59 12.27 -10.70
N PRO A 43 -1.26 12.12 -10.66
CA PRO A 43 -0.63 11.05 -9.89
C PRO A 43 -0.94 11.16 -8.39
N ILE A 44 -1.21 10.03 -7.72
CA ILE A 44 -1.37 9.97 -6.26
C ILE A 44 -0.03 10.20 -5.54
N SER A 45 0.06 11.06 -4.53
CA SER A 45 1.32 11.18 -3.78
C SER A 45 1.60 9.93 -2.94
N THR A 46 2.87 9.68 -2.60
CA THR A 46 3.28 8.59 -1.71
C THR A 46 2.53 8.69 -0.37
N LYS A 47 2.42 9.89 0.20
CA LYS A 47 1.65 10.14 1.43
C LYS A 47 0.16 9.77 1.28
N ALA A 48 -0.46 10.13 0.16
CA ALA A 48 -1.87 9.84 -0.08
C ALA A 48 -2.12 8.33 -0.27
N ALA A 49 -1.22 7.64 -0.99
CA ALA A 49 -1.29 6.19 -1.15
C ALA A 49 -1.10 5.45 0.20
N ALA A 50 -0.15 5.89 1.03
CA ALA A 50 0.03 5.36 2.38
C ALA A 50 -1.22 5.58 3.26
N LYS A 51 -1.86 6.75 3.15
CA LYS A 51 -3.09 7.05 3.88
C LYS A 51 -4.27 6.18 3.41
N LEU A 52 -4.40 5.96 2.10
CA LEU A 52 -5.39 5.04 1.53
C LEU A 52 -5.19 3.63 2.07
N LEU A 53 -3.95 3.12 2.13
CA LEU A 53 -3.64 1.83 2.73
C LEU A 53 -4.06 1.77 4.21
N SER A 54 -3.76 2.81 5.00
CA SER A 54 -4.22 2.91 6.40
C SER A 54 -5.74 2.83 6.53
N VAL A 55 -6.50 3.47 5.63
CA VAL A 55 -7.96 3.40 5.64
C VAL A 55 -8.45 1.99 5.31
N ILE A 56 -7.86 1.33 4.30
CA ILE A 56 -8.19 -0.06 3.95
C ILE A 56 -7.91 -0.98 5.13
N LEU A 57 -6.72 -0.92 5.75
CA LEU A 57 -6.39 -1.75 6.91
C LEU A 57 -7.40 -1.57 8.05
N TYR A 58 -7.76 -0.32 8.35
CA TYR A 58 -8.74 0.00 9.38
C TYR A 58 -10.15 -0.55 9.08
N GLN A 59 -10.58 -0.56 7.81
CA GLN A 59 -11.87 -1.13 7.41
C GLN A 59 -11.98 -2.64 7.71
N TYR A 60 -10.86 -3.36 7.66
CA TYR A 60 -10.81 -4.81 7.96
C TYR A 60 -10.43 -5.11 9.41
N LYS A 61 -10.42 -4.13 10.32
CA LYS A 61 -9.95 -4.28 11.71
C LYS A 61 -10.61 -5.41 12.51
N TYR A 62 -11.86 -5.77 12.21
CA TYR A 62 -12.61 -6.82 12.92
C TYR A 62 -12.45 -8.22 12.31
N MET A 63 -11.88 -8.34 11.11
CA MET A 63 -11.46 -9.62 10.49
C MET A 63 -10.08 -9.39 9.84
N PRO A 64 -9.03 -9.26 10.66
CA PRO A 64 -7.86 -8.48 10.31
C PRO A 64 -7.00 -9.15 9.25
N PHE A 65 -6.44 -8.32 8.37
CA PHE A 65 -5.15 -8.61 7.76
C PHE A 65 -4.12 -8.66 8.90
N ILE A 66 -3.57 -9.83 9.19
CA ILE A 66 -2.50 -9.94 10.19
C ILE A 66 -1.20 -9.57 9.50
N SER A 67 -0.91 -8.27 9.45
CA SER A 67 0.29 -7.78 8.79
C SER A 67 0.84 -6.50 9.37
N GLU A 68 2.14 -6.49 9.67
CA GLU A 68 2.92 -5.26 9.81
C GLU A 68 3.46 -4.89 8.42
N ILE A 69 3.14 -3.70 7.94
CA ILE A 69 3.41 -3.28 6.56
C ILE A 69 4.36 -2.09 6.53
N LEU A 70 5.38 -2.19 5.69
CA LEU A 70 6.19 -1.08 5.22
C LEU A 70 5.71 -0.65 3.84
N PHE A 71 5.41 0.63 3.66
CA PHE A 71 5.01 1.21 2.39
C PHE A 71 5.93 2.38 2.04
N GLY A 72 6.50 2.38 0.83
CA GLY A 72 7.48 3.37 0.43
C GLY A 72 7.31 3.86 -1.00
N GLY A 73 7.75 5.09 -1.25
CA GLY A 73 7.68 5.74 -2.56
C GLY A 73 8.63 6.92 -2.65
N ILE A 74 8.73 7.49 -3.84
CA ILE A 74 9.55 8.67 -4.13
C ILE A 74 8.67 9.66 -4.87
N ASP A 75 8.47 10.85 -4.29
CA ASP A 75 7.79 11.98 -4.92
C ASP A 75 8.83 13.10 -5.13
N ASP A 76 8.98 13.60 -6.36
CA ASP A 76 9.91 14.69 -6.71
C ASP A 76 11.35 14.50 -6.18
N GLY A 77 11.85 13.26 -6.23
CA GLY A 77 13.17 12.89 -5.73
C GLY A 77 13.27 12.71 -4.21
N ASN A 78 12.20 12.94 -3.46
CA ASN A 78 12.17 12.79 -2.02
C ASN A 78 11.61 11.41 -1.61
N PRO A 79 12.44 10.50 -1.06
CA PRO A 79 11.98 9.21 -0.58
C PRO A 79 11.13 9.36 0.68
N GLN A 80 10.04 8.60 0.75
CA GLN A 80 9.13 8.56 1.89
C GLN A 80 8.86 7.09 2.26
N LEU A 81 8.81 6.81 3.56
CA LEU A 81 8.55 5.48 4.11
C LEU A 81 7.54 5.59 5.24
N TYR A 82 6.58 4.66 5.26
CA TYR A 82 5.52 4.56 6.24
C TYR A 82 5.47 3.14 6.80
N VAL A 83 5.28 3.04 8.11
CA VAL A 83 4.99 1.79 8.82
C VAL A 83 3.51 1.82 9.17
N LEU A 84 2.79 0.74 8.86
CA LEU A 84 1.33 0.65 8.97
C LEU A 84 0.90 -0.69 9.53
N ASP A 85 -0.13 -0.65 10.37
CA ASP A 85 -0.80 -1.76 11.02
C ASP A 85 -2.33 -1.51 11.10
N PRO A 86 -3.17 -2.57 11.22
CA PRO A 86 -4.64 -2.46 11.30
C PRO A 86 -5.23 -1.78 12.56
#